data_AF-A0A9D9QAD5-F1
#
_entry.id   AF-A0A9D9QAD5-F1
#
_cell.length_a   1.000
_cell.length_b   1.000
_cell.length_c   1.000
_cell.angle_alpha   90.00
_cell.angle_beta   90.00
_cell.angle_gamma   90.00
#
_symmetry.space_group_name_H-M   'P 1'
#
loop_
_entity.id
_entity.type
_entity.pdbx_description
1 polymer ?
#
loop_
_entity_poly.entity_id
_entity_poly.type
_entity_poly.pdbx_seq_one_letter_code
_entity_poly.pdbx_strand_id
1 'polypeptide(L)'
;MSRRLVILCSFLALGTLLLSCEKEEERIPVLTLPSPMLTSAGGVQTLSVAAESSWKLSVEYLEGGSGWITTSAASGNGFESVTVTVAANETDSPRKAKLRLDTRAHSVNLEITQSANVSHSFPSWMMELPAPQENDDLMFFIHDMKGGTYVDMATSGTRNWSFYWDSKNYVSIWVAYPLNAGLLEGNYGRYDIFIDDPILTELKLKQPYLTGGSYGGGWTR
;
A
#
# COMPACT_ATOMS: atom_id res chain seq x y z
N MET A 1 -3.95 -94.29 -2.07
CA MET A 1 -4.26 -93.62 -0.78
C MET A 1 -2.96 -93.19 -0.12
N SER A 2 -2.99 -92.06 0.59
CA SER A 2 -1.89 -91.36 1.26
C SER A 2 -1.23 -90.22 0.46
N ARG A 3 -1.69 -89.01 0.79
CA ARG A 3 -1.31 -87.68 0.30
C ARG A 3 0.00 -87.23 0.97
N ARG A 4 0.91 -86.60 0.22
CA ARG A 4 1.81 -85.57 0.77
C ARG A 4 1.91 -84.39 -0.18
N LEU A 5 1.39 -83.28 0.33
CA LEU A 5 1.32 -81.93 -0.21
C LEU A 5 2.70 -81.29 -0.08
N VAL A 6 3.32 -80.86 -1.17
CA VAL A 6 4.49 -79.95 -1.14
C VAL A 6 4.11 -78.68 -1.89
N ILE A 7 3.98 -77.62 -1.11
CA ILE A 7 3.71 -76.25 -1.53
C ILE A 7 5.03 -75.68 -2.04
N LEU A 8 5.10 -75.27 -3.30
CA LEU A 8 6.18 -74.42 -3.79
C LEU A 8 5.60 -73.08 -4.24
N CYS A 9 5.70 -72.11 -3.33
CA CYS A 9 5.43 -70.70 -3.56
C CYS A 9 6.34 -70.17 -4.67
N SER A 10 5.78 -69.78 -5.81
CA SER A 10 6.41 -68.87 -6.75
C SER A 10 5.57 -67.60 -6.80
N PHE A 11 5.84 -66.71 -5.84
CA PHE A 11 5.29 -65.35 -5.84
C PHE A 11 5.99 -64.57 -6.96
N LEU A 12 5.30 -64.38 -8.08
CA LEU A 12 5.67 -63.41 -9.09
C LEU A 12 5.38 -62.02 -8.51
N ALA A 13 6.41 -61.37 -7.95
CA ALA A 13 6.32 -60.01 -7.45
C ALA A 13 6.15 -59.04 -8.64
N LEU A 14 4.89 -58.76 -8.97
CA LEU A 14 4.52 -57.72 -9.92
C LEU A 14 4.80 -56.37 -9.24
N GLY A 15 5.97 -55.80 -9.55
CA GLY A 15 6.37 -54.49 -9.05
C GLY A 15 5.39 -53.41 -9.53
N THR A 16 4.52 -52.97 -8.63
CA THR A 16 3.71 -51.77 -8.80
C THR A 16 4.64 -50.56 -8.71
N LEU A 17 5.03 -50.03 -9.87
CA LEU A 17 5.53 -48.66 -10.00
C LEU A 17 4.42 -47.71 -9.56
N LEU A 18 4.41 -47.36 -8.26
CA LEU A 18 3.72 -46.17 -7.80
C LEU A 18 4.46 -44.99 -8.42
N LEU A 19 4.00 -44.55 -9.60
CA LEU A 19 4.13 -43.17 -10.03
C LEU A 19 3.39 -42.34 -8.98
N SER A 20 4.07 -42.06 -7.86
CA SER A 20 3.72 -40.98 -6.96
C SER A 20 3.95 -39.71 -7.75
N CYS A 21 2.93 -39.32 -8.52
CA CYS A 21 2.80 -37.98 -9.03
C CYS A 21 2.58 -37.12 -7.77
N GLU A 22 3.68 -36.71 -7.13
CA GLU A 22 3.64 -35.55 -6.24
C GLU A 22 3.10 -34.43 -7.12
N LYS A 23 1.85 -34.06 -6.86
CA LYS A 23 1.22 -32.91 -7.48
C LYS A 23 2.05 -31.72 -7.01
N GLU A 24 3.01 -31.33 -7.84
CA GLU A 24 3.89 -30.19 -7.59
C GLU A 24 2.99 -28.99 -7.30
N GLU A 25 3.04 -28.54 -6.04
CA GLU A 25 2.15 -27.53 -5.53
C GLU A 25 2.55 -26.21 -6.20
N GLU A 26 1.83 -25.85 -7.25
CA GLU A 26 2.15 -24.73 -8.13
C GLU A 26 2.22 -23.44 -7.30
N ARG A 27 3.44 -22.92 -7.10
CA ARG A 27 3.64 -21.74 -6.26
C ARG A 27 3.31 -20.47 -7.03
N ILE A 28 2.39 -19.70 -6.45
CA ILE A 28 2.04 -18.35 -6.93
C ILE A 28 3.27 -17.45 -6.73
N PRO A 29 3.70 -16.70 -7.76
CA PRO A 29 4.81 -15.78 -7.61
C PRO A 29 4.46 -14.64 -6.65
N VAL A 30 5.45 -14.10 -5.96
CA VAL A 30 5.28 -13.00 -5.01
C VAL A 30 6.01 -11.77 -5.53
N LEU A 31 5.34 -10.63 -5.43
CA LEU A 31 5.85 -9.31 -5.78
C LEU A 31 5.78 -8.42 -4.56
N THR A 32 6.91 -7.89 -4.09
CA THR A 32 6.96 -7.09 -2.86
C THR A 32 7.79 -5.83 -3.06
N LEU A 33 7.23 -4.69 -2.69
CA LEU A 33 7.87 -3.37 -2.72
C LEU A 33 7.83 -2.77 -1.30
N PRO A 34 8.90 -2.12 -0.82
CA PRO A 34 8.97 -1.55 0.53
C PRO A 34 7.81 -0.60 0.85
N SER A 35 7.48 0.30 -0.07
CA SER A 35 6.32 1.18 0.02
C SER A 35 5.63 1.33 -1.34
N PRO A 36 4.39 0.85 -1.50
CA PRO A 36 3.59 1.13 -2.70
C PRO A 36 3.03 2.56 -2.73
N MET A 37 3.28 3.37 -1.69
CA MET A 37 2.85 4.76 -1.59
C MET A 37 4.07 5.67 -1.57
N LEU A 38 4.16 6.58 -2.54
CA LEU A 38 5.26 7.52 -2.64
C LEU A 38 4.75 8.96 -2.54
N THR A 39 5.57 9.82 -1.94
CA THR A 39 5.36 11.27 -1.97
C THR A 39 5.51 11.81 -3.40
N SER A 40 5.15 13.09 -3.60
CA SER A 40 5.34 13.75 -4.89
C SER A 40 6.80 13.79 -5.36
N ALA A 41 7.78 13.70 -4.45
CA ALA A 41 9.20 13.63 -4.83
C ALA A 41 9.54 12.35 -5.61
N GLY A 42 8.76 11.28 -5.44
CA GLY A 42 9.08 9.98 -5.99
C GLY A 42 10.22 9.31 -5.23
N GLY A 43 11.02 8.50 -5.92
CA GLY A 43 12.15 7.83 -5.29
C GLY A 43 12.53 6.51 -5.96
N VAL A 44 13.55 5.88 -5.39
CA VAL A 44 14.08 4.59 -5.85
C VAL A 44 13.79 3.53 -4.80
N GLN A 45 13.24 2.41 -5.23
CA GLN A 45 12.93 1.27 -4.36
C GLN A 45 13.40 -0.04 -4.98
N THR A 46 13.72 -1.01 -4.12
CA THR A 46 14.04 -2.37 -4.55
C THR A 46 12.79 -3.24 -4.50
N LEU A 47 12.36 -3.71 -5.65
CA LEU A 47 11.27 -4.67 -5.82
C LEU A 47 11.82 -6.09 -5.71
N SER A 48 11.30 -6.85 -4.75
CA SER A 48 11.60 -8.27 -4.60
C SER A 48 10.63 -9.07 -5.46
N VAL A 49 11.17 -9.81 -6.43
CA VAL A 49 10.44 -10.76 -7.27
C VAL A 49 10.79 -12.17 -6.81
N ALA A 50 9.78 -12.97 -6.50
CA ALA A 50 9.92 -14.37 -6.14
C ALA A 50 9.05 -15.21 -7.07
N ALA A 51 9.65 -15.88 -8.05
CA ALA A 51 8.95 -16.77 -8.97
C ALA A 51 9.79 -18.03 -9.22
N GLU A 52 9.17 -19.19 -9.44
CA GLU A 52 9.89 -20.44 -9.72
C GLU A 52 10.23 -20.62 -11.20
N SER A 53 9.85 -19.67 -12.05
CA SER A 53 10.05 -19.72 -13.49
C SER A 53 10.40 -18.35 -14.07
N SER A 54 10.59 -18.29 -15.38
CA SER A 54 10.78 -17.02 -16.09
C SER A 54 9.56 -16.13 -15.92
N TRP A 55 9.80 -14.85 -15.69
CA TRP A 55 8.74 -13.86 -15.49
C TRP A 55 8.95 -12.63 -16.37
N LYS A 56 7.86 -11.89 -16.60
CA LYS A 56 7.84 -10.57 -17.24
C LYS A 56 7.21 -9.57 -16.31
N LEU A 57 7.78 -8.37 -16.25
CA LEU A 57 7.30 -7.25 -15.47
C LEU A 57 6.84 -6.15 -16.43
N SER A 58 5.64 -5.64 -16.21
CA SER A 58 5.07 -4.55 -16.98
C SER A 58 4.47 -3.48 -16.07
N VAL A 59 4.43 -2.24 -16.57
CA VAL A 59 3.81 -1.10 -15.89
C VAL A 59 2.54 -0.72 -16.66
N GLU A 60 1.40 -0.77 -15.97
CA GLU A 60 0.13 -0.26 -16.45
C GLU A 60 -0.16 1.08 -15.75
N TYR A 61 -0.31 2.15 -16.53
CA TYR A 61 -0.62 3.48 -15.99
C TYR A 61 -2.13 3.68 -15.88
N LEU A 62 -2.62 3.89 -14.66
CA LEU A 62 -4.05 3.99 -14.35
C LEU A 62 -4.52 5.45 -14.32
N GLU A 63 -3.74 6.35 -13.72
CA GLU A 63 -4.07 7.77 -13.53
C GLU A 63 -2.77 8.62 -13.64
N GLY A 64 -2.87 9.85 -14.16
CA GLY A 64 -1.77 10.85 -14.10
C GLY A 64 -0.62 10.67 -15.10
N GLY A 65 -0.92 10.18 -16.30
CA GLY A 65 0.04 10.10 -17.41
C GLY A 65 0.92 8.84 -17.39
N SER A 66 1.84 8.73 -18.34
CA SER A 66 2.71 7.56 -18.53
C SER A 66 4.19 7.93 -18.50
N GLY A 67 5.05 6.94 -18.30
CA GLY A 67 6.52 7.07 -18.35
C GLY A 67 7.20 7.50 -17.05
N TRP A 68 6.45 7.65 -15.95
CA TRP A 68 7.00 8.09 -14.66
C TRP A 68 7.50 6.95 -13.77
N ILE A 69 7.35 5.69 -14.19
CA ILE A 69 7.98 4.52 -13.56
C ILE A 69 8.94 3.87 -14.55
N THR A 70 10.16 3.58 -14.08
CA THR A 70 11.11 2.74 -14.81
C THR A 70 11.57 1.59 -13.93
N THR A 71 11.89 0.45 -14.56
CA THR A 71 12.41 -0.73 -13.89
C THR A 71 13.76 -1.12 -14.49
N SER A 72 14.70 -1.59 -13.68
CA SER A 72 16.02 -2.04 -14.17
C SER A 72 15.93 -3.31 -15.03
N ALA A 73 14.87 -4.09 -14.84
CA ALA A 73 14.56 -5.28 -15.62
C ALA A 73 13.05 -5.36 -15.91
N ALA A 74 12.71 -5.76 -17.13
CA ALA A 74 11.34 -6.06 -17.55
C ALA A 74 11.06 -7.57 -17.66
N SER A 75 12.07 -8.39 -17.39
CA SER A 75 11.97 -9.84 -17.38
C SER A 75 13.15 -10.43 -16.61
N GLY A 76 12.96 -11.62 -16.07
CA GLY A 76 14.02 -12.35 -15.38
C GLY A 76 13.62 -13.80 -15.13
N ASN A 77 14.33 -14.46 -14.21
CA ASN A 77 14.08 -15.84 -13.84
C ASN A 77 14.32 -16.03 -12.35
N GLY A 78 13.47 -16.80 -11.68
CA GLY A 78 13.72 -17.14 -10.30
C GLY A 78 13.43 -15.97 -9.35
N PHE A 79 14.24 -15.91 -8.30
CA PHE A 79 14.22 -14.85 -7.30
C PHE A 79 15.19 -13.74 -7.69
N GLU A 80 14.68 -12.51 -7.81
CA GLU A 80 15.49 -11.38 -8.28
C GLU A 80 15.09 -10.07 -7.60
N SER A 81 16.03 -9.14 -7.52
CA SER A 81 15.79 -7.78 -7.07
C SER A 81 15.80 -6.83 -8.26
N VAL A 82 14.67 -6.15 -8.50
CA VAL A 82 14.51 -5.18 -9.59
C VAL A 82 14.49 -3.78 -8.99
N THR A 83 15.29 -2.86 -9.50
CA THR A 83 15.22 -1.45 -9.09
C THR A 83 14.03 -0.80 -9.78
N VAL A 84 13.12 -0.22 -9.00
CA VAL A 84 11.99 0.59 -9.47
C VAL A 84 12.29 2.05 -9.18
N THR A 85 12.32 2.88 -10.21
CA THR A 85 12.51 4.32 -10.08
C THR A 85 11.20 5.02 -10.44
N VAL A 86 10.71 5.82 -9.51
CA VAL A 86 9.50 6.63 -9.64
C VAL A 86 9.93 8.09 -9.74
N ALA A 87 9.67 8.73 -10.88
CA ALA A 87 9.98 10.14 -11.09
C ALA A 87 9.15 11.04 -10.15
N ALA A 88 9.57 12.28 -9.95
CA ALA A 88 8.76 13.27 -9.24
C ALA A 88 7.42 13.49 -9.97
N ASN A 89 6.34 13.63 -9.20
CA ASN A 89 5.09 14.15 -9.67
C ASN A 89 5.13 15.67 -9.52
N GLU A 90 4.91 16.41 -10.60
CA GLU A 90 4.90 17.88 -10.59
C GLU A 90 3.48 18.45 -10.67
N THR A 91 2.47 17.58 -10.78
CA THR A 91 1.07 17.99 -10.88
C THR A 91 0.43 18.08 -9.50
N ASP A 92 -0.61 18.89 -9.39
CA ASP A 92 -1.47 19.01 -8.21
C ASP A 92 -2.45 17.84 -8.03
N SER A 93 -2.35 16.81 -8.87
CA SER A 93 -3.22 15.64 -8.88
C SER A 93 -2.42 14.37 -8.59
N PRO A 94 -2.90 13.45 -7.74
CA PRO A 94 -2.24 12.18 -7.51
C PRO A 94 -2.23 11.32 -8.79
N ARG A 95 -1.28 10.39 -8.89
CA ARG A 95 -1.15 9.47 -10.02
C ARG A 95 -0.97 8.03 -9.60
N LYS A 96 -1.40 7.10 -10.44
CA LYS A 96 -1.48 5.67 -10.11
C LYS A 96 -1.00 4.79 -11.25
N ALA A 97 -0.29 3.74 -10.89
CA ALA A 97 0.11 2.69 -11.82
C ALA A 97 0.02 1.32 -11.14
N LYS A 98 0.13 0.28 -11.95
CA LYS A 98 0.12 -1.11 -11.52
C LYS A 98 1.33 -1.81 -12.11
N LEU A 99 2.17 -2.36 -11.25
CA LEU A 99 3.19 -3.32 -11.64
C LEU A 99 2.54 -4.68 -11.78
N ARG A 100 2.68 -5.28 -12.96
CA ARG A 100 2.15 -6.60 -13.27
C ARG A 100 3.28 -7.55 -13.56
N LEU A 101 3.36 -8.62 -12.77
CA LEU A 101 4.28 -9.73 -12.93
C LEU A 101 3.53 -10.90 -13.56
N ASP A 102 3.93 -11.30 -14.77
CA ASP A 102 3.39 -12.45 -15.46
C ASP A 102 4.42 -13.59 -15.51
N THR A 103 4.02 -14.78 -15.07
CA THR A 103 4.73 -16.04 -15.32
C THR A 103 3.96 -16.85 -16.37
N ARG A 104 4.39 -18.08 -16.64
CA ARG A 104 3.65 -18.98 -17.55
C ARG A 104 2.23 -19.27 -17.06
N ALA A 105 2.01 -19.31 -15.75
CA ALA A 105 0.76 -19.79 -15.16
C ALA A 105 0.02 -18.74 -14.32
N HIS A 106 0.72 -17.70 -13.85
CA HIS A 106 0.16 -16.74 -12.90
C HIS A 106 0.41 -15.30 -13.32
N SER A 107 -0.45 -14.42 -12.84
CA SER A 107 -0.32 -12.98 -12.97
C SER A 107 -0.58 -12.32 -11.62
N VAL A 108 0.36 -11.49 -11.16
CA VAL A 108 0.29 -10.82 -9.87
C VAL A 108 0.46 -9.33 -10.07
N ASN A 109 -0.38 -8.55 -9.38
CA ASN A 109 -0.43 -7.11 -9.50
C ASN A 109 -0.02 -6.45 -8.18
N LEU A 110 0.73 -5.37 -8.29
CA LEU A 110 1.05 -4.47 -7.20
C LEU A 110 0.73 -3.05 -7.65
N GLU A 111 -0.21 -2.39 -6.99
CA GLU A 111 -0.55 -1.00 -7.27
C GLU A 111 0.43 -0.05 -6.59
N ILE A 112 0.80 1.01 -7.31
CA ILE A 112 1.64 2.10 -6.85
C ILE A 112 0.83 3.40 -6.94
N THR A 113 0.74 4.12 -5.83
CA THR A 113 0.12 5.44 -5.75
C THR A 113 1.19 6.47 -5.44
N GLN A 114 1.23 7.56 -6.21
CA GLN A 114 2.09 8.69 -5.96
C GLN A 114 1.28 9.96 -5.71
N SER A 115 1.57 10.64 -4.61
CA SER A 115 0.86 11.84 -4.18
C SER A 115 1.02 13.01 -5.15
N ALA A 116 0.06 13.93 -5.11
CA ALA A 116 0.13 15.22 -5.78
C ALA A 116 1.27 16.10 -5.24
N ASN A 117 1.85 16.92 -6.11
CA ASN A 117 2.69 18.05 -5.74
C ASN A 117 1.83 19.23 -5.29
N VAL A 118 1.26 19.08 -4.10
CA VAL A 118 0.59 20.18 -3.44
C VAL A 118 1.64 21.04 -2.74
N SER A 119 2.07 22.10 -3.43
CA SER A 119 2.77 23.21 -2.80
C SER A 119 1.81 23.84 -1.78
N HIS A 120 1.89 23.41 -0.54
CA HIS A 120 1.24 24.09 0.56
C HIS A 120 1.96 25.42 0.77
N SER A 121 1.40 26.51 0.23
CA SER A 121 1.81 27.85 0.61
C SER A 121 1.42 28.05 2.07
N PHE A 122 2.36 27.84 2.98
CA PHE A 122 2.16 28.14 4.39
C PHE A 122 2.13 29.66 4.59
N PRO A 123 1.01 30.25 5.05
CA PRO A 123 1.08 31.58 5.60
C PRO A 123 2.21 31.68 6.64
N SER A 124 2.97 32.78 6.64
CA SER A 124 4.09 33.00 7.56
C SER A 124 3.73 32.93 9.05
N TRP A 125 2.43 33.00 9.39
CA TRP A 125 1.94 32.82 10.76
C TRP A 125 1.84 31.33 11.19
N MET A 126 2.09 30.37 10.30
CA MET A 126 2.17 28.92 10.60
C MET A 126 3.55 28.48 11.14
N MET A 127 4.36 29.44 11.60
CA MET A 127 5.73 29.28 12.11
C MET A 127 5.86 28.37 13.36
N GLU A 128 4.74 27.87 13.88
CA GLU A 128 4.66 26.99 15.05
C GLU A 128 4.66 25.50 14.69
N LEU A 129 4.52 25.14 13.41
CA LEU A 129 4.53 23.73 13.00
C LEU A 129 5.96 23.23 12.79
N PRO A 130 6.29 22.00 13.23
CA PRO A 130 7.48 21.31 12.75
C PRO A 130 7.47 21.29 11.23
N ALA A 131 8.55 21.75 10.61
CA ALA A 131 8.69 21.69 9.16
C ALA A 131 8.66 20.20 8.73
N PRO A 132 7.87 19.84 7.71
CA PRO A 132 8.02 18.54 7.05
C PRO A 132 9.47 18.34 6.63
N GLN A 133 10.03 17.16 6.88
CA GLN A 133 11.38 16.87 6.42
C GLN A 133 11.30 16.37 4.98
N GLU A 134 12.21 16.86 4.14
CA GLU A 134 12.33 16.34 2.78
C GLU A 134 12.80 14.87 2.86
N ASN A 135 12.05 13.96 2.22
CA ASN A 135 12.35 12.51 2.13
C ASN A 135 12.11 11.67 3.40
N ASP A 136 11.20 12.04 4.29
CA ASP A 136 10.86 11.21 5.46
C ASP A 136 9.66 10.26 5.23
N ASP A 137 9.15 10.16 4.01
CA ASP A 137 7.97 9.36 3.62
C ASP A 137 6.66 9.72 4.37
N LEU A 138 6.64 10.87 5.05
CA LEU A 138 5.47 11.37 5.75
C LEU A 138 4.74 12.40 4.90
N MET A 139 3.43 12.52 5.11
CA MET A 139 2.58 13.41 4.34
C MET A 139 1.90 14.42 5.25
N PHE A 140 1.98 15.70 4.88
CA PHE A 140 1.30 16.77 5.61
C PHE A 140 -0.06 17.05 4.99
N PHE A 141 -1.08 17.12 5.85
CA PHE A 141 -2.47 17.40 5.46
C PHE A 141 -3.09 18.47 6.33
N ILE A 142 -4.05 19.20 5.76
CA ILE A 142 -4.84 20.23 6.43
C ILE A 142 -6.32 19.92 6.24
N HIS A 143 -7.07 20.07 7.33
CA HIS A 143 -8.53 20.12 7.32
C HIS A 143 -9.00 21.54 7.62
N ASP A 144 -9.83 22.06 6.73
CA ASP A 144 -10.35 23.42 6.77
C ASP A 144 -11.81 23.47 7.20
N MET A 145 -12.24 24.65 7.65
CA MET A 145 -13.62 24.98 7.98
C MET A 145 -14.10 26.17 7.17
N LYS A 146 -15.40 26.16 6.84
CA LYS A 146 -16.11 27.30 6.26
C LYS A 146 -17.33 27.63 7.12
N GLY A 147 -17.39 28.83 7.67
CA GLY A 147 -18.51 29.27 8.50
C GLY A 147 -18.71 28.42 9.77
N GLY A 148 -17.64 27.87 10.34
CA GLY A 148 -17.70 27.00 11.53
C GLY A 148 -18.13 25.56 11.24
N THR A 149 -18.35 25.20 9.98
CA THR A 149 -18.61 23.81 9.57
C THR A 149 -17.37 23.23 8.89
N TYR A 150 -17.09 21.96 9.17
CA TYR A 150 -16.06 21.18 8.50
C TYR A 150 -16.31 21.14 6.98
N VAL A 151 -15.26 21.33 6.18
CA VAL A 151 -15.33 21.19 4.72
C VAL A 151 -14.17 20.31 4.26
N ASP A 152 -14.53 19.15 3.72
CA ASP A 152 -13.60 18.25 3.04
C ASP A 152 -12.84 18.96 1.94
N MET A 153 -11.50 18.85 1.97
CA MET A 153 -10.61 19.31 0.89
C MET A 153 -10.89 20.75 0.42
N ALA A 154 -11.24 21.64 1.36
CA ALA A 154 -11.49 23.01 1.01
C ALA A 154 -10.22 23.64 0.43
N THR A 155 -10.30 24.15 -0.79
CA THR A 155 -9.22 24.94 -1.42
C THR A 155 -9.07 26.32 -0.78
N SER A 156 -9.99 26.67 0.13
CA SER A 156 -10.04 27.92 0.88
C SER A 156 -10.91 27.74 2.13
N GLY A 157 -10.44 28.22 3.28
CA GLY A 157 -11.15 28.14 4.56
C GLY A 157 -10.27 28.60 5.71
N THR A 158 -10.82 28.59 6.93
CA THR A 158 -10.00 28.73 8.14
C THR A 158 -9.52 27.35 8.53
N ARG A 159 -8.19 27.18 8.69
CA ARG A 159 -7.60 25.93 9.20
C ARG A 159 -8.24 25.53 10.52
N ASN A 160 -8.79 24.33 10.56
CA ASN A 160 -9.30 23.73 11.79
C ASN A 160 -8.24 22.83 12.44
N TRP A 161 -7.64 21.92 11.67
CA TRP A 161 -6.54 21.10 12.16
C TRP A 161 -5.63 20.65 11.03
N SER A 162 -4.45 20.19 11.41
CA SER A 162 -3.44 19.70 10.48
C SER A 162 -2.68 18.55 11.10
N PHE A 163 -2.16 17.65 10.29
CA PHE A 163 -1.48 16.46 10.77
C PHE A 163 -0.37 16.01 9.83
N TYR A 164 0.55 15.25 10.40
CA TYR A 164 1.65 14.65 9.67
C TYR A 164 1.55 13.14 9.70
N TRP A 165 1.24 12.56 8.55
CA TRP A 165 0.75 11.21 8.38
C TRP A 165 1.85 10.22 8.05
N ASP A 166 1.92 9.14 8.83
CA ASP A 166 2.71 7.95 8.54
C ASP A 166 1.85 6.90 7.85
N SER A 167 2.05 6.78 6.54
CA SER A 167 1.35 5.81 5.69
C SER A 167 1.72 4.35 5.95
N LYS A 168 2.84 4.08 6.64
CA LYS A 168 3.31 2.74 6.97
C LYS A 168 2.66 2.22 8.24
N ASN A 169 2.54 3.08 9.25
CA ASN A 169 1.98 2.73 10.56
C ASN A 169 0.51 3.15 10.72
N TYR A 170 -0.05 3.84 9.72
CA TYR A 170 -1.42 4.35 9.70
C TYR A 170 -1.74 5.23 10.92
N VAL A 171 -0.78 6.10 11.27
CA VAL A 171 -0.87 6.99 12.44
C VAL A 171 -0.29 8.35 12.11
N SER A 172 -0.81 9.39 12.75
CA SER A 172 -0.21 10.73 12.66
C SER A 172 0.95 10.84 13.66
N ILE A 173 2.11 11.30 13.18
CA ILE A 173 3.29 11.60 14.01
C ILE A 173 3.04 12.82 14.89
N TRP A 174 2.34 13.82 14.35
CA TRP A 174 1.82 14.94 15.13
C TRP A 174 0.50 15.43 14.54
N VAL A 175 -0.29 16.08 15.39
CA VAL A 175 -1.51 16.77 15.02
C VAL A 175 -1.51 18.13 15.70
N ALA A 176 -1.84 19.18 14.95
CA ALA A 176 -1.84 20.55 15.44
C ALA A 176 -3.20 21.21 15.20
N TYR A 177 -3.70 21.86 16.25
CA TYR A 177 -4.97 22.58 16.28
C TYR A 177 -4.69 24.04 16.65
N PRO A 178 -5.10 25.04 15.85
CA PRO A 178 -5.09 26.43 16.28
C PRO A 178 -6.16 26.62 17.36
N LEU A 179 -5.73 26.89 18.59
CA LEU A 179 -6.63 27.21 19.69
C LEU A 179 -6.81 28.72 19.78
N ASN A 180 -7.91 29.24 19.22
CA ASN A 180 -8.29 30.64 19.33
C ASN A 180 -9.79 30.80 19.58
N ALA A 181 -10.19 31.96 20.08
CA ALA A 181 -11.57 32.25 20.46
C ALA A 181 -12.55 31.98 19.30
N GLY A 182 -12.21 32.34 18.06
CA GLY A 182 -13.08 32.16 16.90
C GLY A 182 -13.31 30.70 16.48
N LEU A 183 -12.51 29.74 16.96
CA LEU A 183 -12.71 28.30 16.74
C LEU A 183 -13.29 27.58 17.97
N LEU A 184 -13.19 28.18 19.16
CA LEU A 184 -13.61 27.58 20.42
C LEU A 184 -14.94 28.14 20.95
N GLU A 185 -15.47 29.20 20.32
CA GLU A 185 -16.69 29.86 20.76
C GLU A 185 -17.93 29.03 20.38
N GLY A 186 -18.54 28.37 21.38
CA GLY A 186 -19.80 27.65 21.23
C GLY A 186 -19.91 26.41 22.12
N ASN A 187 -21.11 25.84 22.20
CA ASN A 187 -21.34 24.56 22.85
C ASN A 187 -21.41 23.45 21.79
N TYR A 188 -20.30 22.75 21.59
CA TYR A 188 -20.19 21.66 20.63
C TYR A 188 -20.09 20.32 21.37
N GLY A 189 -20.99 19.40 21.07
CA GLY A 189 -20.90 18.02 21.56
C GLY A 189 -20.21 17.12 20.54
N ARG A 190 -19.58 16.04 21.01
CA ARG A 190 -18.99 15.01 20.14
C ARG A 190 -19.92 13.80 20.10
N TYR A 191 -20.73 13.71 19.05
CA TYR A 191 -21.69 12.62 18.86
C TYR A 191 -21.37 11.76 17.64
N ASP A 192 -20.44 12.23 16.80
CA ASP A 192 -20.10 11.57 15.55
C ASP A 192 -19.32 10.28 15.79
N ILE A 193 -19.62 9.29 14.96
CA ILE A 193 -18.85 8.06 14.90
C ILE A 193 -17.49 8.36 14.28
N PHE A 194 -16.45 7.65 14.72
CA PHE A 194 -15.16 7.67 14.05
C PHE A 194 -15.32 7.10 12.63
N ILE A 195 -15.05 7.93 11.64
CA ILE A 195 -15.05 7.60 10.22
C ILE A 195 -13.64 7.69 9.64
N ASP A 196 -13.45 7.03 8.51
CA ASP A 196 -12.24 7.16 7.70
C ASP A 196 -12.01 8.63 7.30
N ASP A 197 -10.75 9.06 7.28
CA ASP A 197 -10.37 10.41 6.87
C ASP A 197 -10.70 10.58 5.37
N PRO A 198 -11.52 11.58 5.01
CA PRO A 198 -11.94 11.78 3.62
C PRO A 198 -10.78 12.15 2.68
N ILE A 199 -9.79 12.90 3.15
CA ILE A 199 -8.60 13.27 2.37
C ILE A 199 -7.78 12.03 2.06
N LEU A 200 -7.55 11.18 3.08
CA LEU A 200 -6.83 9.92 2.87
C LEU A 200 -7.62 9.00 1.92
N THR A 201 -8.94 8.95 2.06
CA THR A 201 -9.83 8.15 1.19
C THR A 201 -9.78 8.59 -0.26
N GLU A 202 -9.89 9.90 -0.51
CA GLU A 202 -9.86 10.48 -1.86
C GLU A 202 -8.49 10.25 -2.53
N LEU A 203 -7.41 10.44 -1.77
CA LEU A 203 -6.06 10.12 -2.21
C LEU A 203 -5.80 8.62 -2.32
N LYS A 204 -6.80 7.77 -2.02
CA LYS A 204 -6.72 6.30 -1.94
C LYS A 204 -5.52 5.84 -1.10
N LEU A 205 -5.23 6.59 -0.04
CA LEU A 205 -4.20 6.30 0.94
C LEU A 205 -4.72 5.27 1.95
N LYS A 206 -3.81 4.42 2.43
CA LYS A 206 -4.13 3.45 3.47
C LYS A 206 -4.27 4.18 4.81
N GLN A 207 -5.26 3.77 5.57
CA GLN A 207 -5.64 4.33 6.86
C GLN A 207 -6.14 3.21 7.78
N PRO A 208 -6.18 3.40 9.11
CA PRO A 208 -6.59 2.35 10.01
C PRO A 208 -8.06 2.00 9.75
N TYR A 209 -8.39 0.72 9.83
CA TYR A 209 -9.76 0.26 9.64
C TYR A 209 -10.62 0.64 10.85
N LEU A 210 -11.52 1.60 10.68
CA LEU A 210 -12.32 2.16 11.77
C LEU A 210 -13.67 1.46 11.99
N THR A 211 -14.06 0.52 11.14
CA THR A 211 -15.34 -0.19 11.21
C THR A 211 -15.29 -1.33 12.25
N GLY A 212 -15.53 -1.02 13.53
CA GLY A 212 -15.55 -2.04 14.61
C GLY A 212 -15.42 -1.56 16.06
N GLY A 213 -15.37 -0.25 16.33
CA GLY A 213 -15.38 0.31 17.68
C GLY A 213 -14.09 0.23 18.50
N SER A 214 -13.01 -0.35 18.00
CA SER A 214 -11.68 -0.40 18.65
C SER A 214 -10.60 -0.66 17.61
N TYR A 215 -9.32 -0.43 17.94
CA TYR A 215 -8.17 -0.94 17.17
C TYR A 215 -8.04 -2.49 17.24
N GLY A 216 -9.00 -3.18 17.89
CA GLY A 216 -8.88 -4.58 18.27
C GLY A 216 -8.00 -4.74 19.52
N GLY A 217 -8.08 -5.89 20.20
CA GLY A 217 -7.12 -6.24 21.26
C GLY A 217 -7.16 -5.42 22.56
N GLY A 218 -8.26 -4.73 22.87
CA GLY A 218 -8.44 -4.00 24.14
C GLY A 218 -7.98 -2.54 24.12
N TRP A 219 -7.63 -1.99 22.95
CA TRP A 219 -7.20 -0.61 22.79
C TRP A 219 -8.36 0.32 22.40
N THR A 220 -8.40 1.53 22.98
CA THR A 220 -9.34 2.58 22.61
C THR A 220 -8.78 3.49 21.52
N ARG A 221 -9.67 4.17 20.81
CA ARG A 221 -9.34 5.11 19.73
C ARG A 221 -9.10 6.51 20.27
#